data_AF-A0A838H3C8-F1
#
_entry.id   AF-A0A838H3C8-F1
#
_cell.length_a   1.000
_cell.length_b   1.000
_cell.length_c   1.000
_cell.angle_alpha   90.00
_cell.angle_beta   90.00
_cell.angle_gamma   90.00
#
_symmetry.space_group_name_H-M   'P 1'
#
loop_
_entity.id
_entity.type
_entity.pdbx_description
1 polymer ?
#
loop_
_entity_poly.entity_id
_entity_poly.type
_entity_poly.pdbx_seq_one_letter_code
_entity_poly.pdbx_strand_id
1 'polypeptide(L)' 'MPGYAAIVLAGGSGRRLGGVDKGSLVVGGKTLLERALAAVAEASCRIAVGPPRTRQLPPDVVD' A
#
# COMPACT_ATOMS: atom_id res chain seq x y z
N MET A 1 22.06 12.04 -7.11
CA MET A 1 20.74 12.56 -7.54
C MET A 1 19.91 12.78 -6.29
N PRO A 2 19.05 13.82 -6.23
CA PRO A 2 18.13 13.94 -5.09
C PRO A 2 17.24 12.70 -5.03
N GLY A 3 17.01 12.17 -3.83
CA GLY A 3 16.12 11.03 -3.61
C GLY A 3 14.67 11.35 -4.00
N TYR A 4 13.82 10.33 -4.08
CA TYR A 4 12.39 10.48 -4.38
C TYR A 4 11.53 10.07 -3.19
N ALA A 5 10.33 10.62 -3.12
CA ALA A 5 9.27 10.15 -2.22
C ALA A 5 8.24 9.34 -3.01
N ALA A 6 7.57 8.40 -2.35
CA ALA A 6 6.53 7.58 -2.93
C ALA A 6 5.22 7.70 -2.15
N ILE A 7 4.12 7.87 -2.88
CA ILE A 7 2.76 7.86 -2.34
C ILE A 7 1.99 6.72 -3.02
N VAL A 8 1.51 5.77 -2.22
CA VAL A 8 0.68 4.66 -2.70
C VAL A 8 -0.78 4.93 -2.36
N LEU A 9 -1.59 5.25 -3.37
CA LEU A 9 -3.03 5.44 -3.23
C LEU A 9 -3.72 4.07 -3.11
N ALA A 10 -3.93 3.63 -1.88
CA ALA A 10 -4.59 2.38 -1.51
C ALA A 10 -6.09 2.57 -1.20
N GLY A 11 -6.64 3.74 -1.48
CA GLY A 11 -8.07 4.03 -1.37
C GLY A 11 -8.86 3.46 -2.54
N GLY A 12 -10.01 2.86 -2.25
CA GLY A 12 -10.95 2.40 -3.27
C GLY A 12 -11.99 1.46 -2.68
N SER A 13 -13.20 1.45 -3.25
CA SER A 13 -14.32 0.64 -2.74
C SER A 13 -14.32 -0.81 -3.23
N GLY A 14 -13.35 -1.22 -4.06
CA GLY A 14 -13.24 -2.62 -4.51
C GLY A 14 -14.50 -3.18 -5.19
N ARG A 15 -15.38 -2.35 -5.76
CA ARG A 15 -16.72 -2.75 -6.22
C ARG A 15 -16.72 -3.94 -7.18
N ARG A 16 -15.77 -4.00 -8.11
CA ARG A 16 -15.61 -5.11 -9.06
C ARG A 16 -15.16 -6.43 -8.43
N LEU A 17 -14.69 -6.38 -7.19
CA LEU A 17 -14.26 -7.51 -6.38
C LEU A 17 -15.24 -7.78 -5.22
N GLY A 18 -16.50 -7.35 -5.35
CA GLY A 18 -17.52 -7.57 -4.32
C GLY A 18 -17.48 -6.59 -3.14
N GLY A 19 -16.82 -5.44 -3.30
CA GLY A 19 -16.74 -4.42 -2.25
C GLY A 19 -15.63 -4.64 -1.22
N VAL A 20 -14.76 -5.64 -1.46
CA VAL A 20 -13.65 -5.97 -0.56
C VAL A 20 -12.57 -4.90 -0.59
N ASP A 21 -11.85 -4.77 0.52
CA ASP A 21 -10.59 -4.02 0.54
C ASP A 21 -9.56 -4.72 -0.36
N LYS A 22 -9.32 -4.15 -1.54
CA LYS A 22 -8.36 -4.70 -2.50
C LYS A 22 -6.93 -4.69 -1.93
N GLY A 23 -6.59 -3.69 -1.12
CA GLY A 23 -5.23 -3.52 -0.59
C GLY A 23 -4.79 -4.70 0.28
N SER A 24 -5.72 -5.29 1.04
CA SER A 24 -5.48 -6.42 1.93
C SER A 24 -5.56 -7.80 1.26
N LEU A 25 -5.93 -7.89 -0.03
CA LEU A 25 -5.94 -9.18 -0.73
C LEU A 25 -4.54 -9.78 -0.81
N VAL A 26 -4.42 -11.03 -0.37
CA VAL A 26 -3.15 -11.78 -0.38
C VAL A 26 -2.98 -12.52 -1.71
N VAL A 27 -1.85 -12.29 -2.35
CA VAL A 27 -1.40 -13.00 -3.55
C VAL A 27 0.02 -13.44 -3.28
N GLY A 28 0.34 -14.74 -3.46
CA GLY A 28 1.69 -15.28 -3.25
C GLY A 28 2.31 -14.89 -1.90
N GLY A 29 1.53 -15.00 -0.82
CA GLY A 29 1.99 -14.76 0.56
C GLY A 29 2.17 -13.29 0.98
N LYS A 30 1.86 -12.31 0.12
CA LYS A 30 1.92 -10.87 0.43
C LYS A 30 0.64 -10.18 0.00
N THR A 31 0.22 -9.16 0.75
CA THR A 31 -0.89 -8.30 0.34
C THR A 31 -0.53 -7.50 -0.91
N LEU A 32 -1.54 -7.06 -1.67
CA LEU A 32 -1.32 -6.18 -2.82
C LEU A 32 -0.67 -4.85 -2.42
N LEU A 33 -1.00 -4.33 -1.24
CA LEU A 33 -0.37 -3.12 -0.71
C LEU A 33 1.11 -3.31 -0.37
N GLU A 34 1.47 -4.39 0.33
CA GLU A 34 2.88 -4.71 0.64
C GLU A 34 3.70 -4.86 -0.64
N ARG A 35 3.12 -5.47 -1.68
CA ARG A 35 3.78 -5.60 -2.99
C ARG A 35 4.04 -4.24 -3.63
N ALA A 36 3.08 -3.31 -3.59
CA ALA A 36 3.25 -1.96 -4.11
C ALA A 36 4.32 -1.17 -3.33
N LEU A 37 4.31 -1.26 -2.00
CA LEU A 37 5.29 -0.60 -1.13
C LEU A 37 6.71 -1.15 -1.31
N ALA A 38 6.85 -2.47 -1.52
CA ALA A 38 8.13 -3.10 -1.79
C ALA A 38 8.75 -2.62 -3.12
N ALA A 39 7.93 -2.30 -4.12
CA ALA A 39 8.42 -1.77 -5.40
C ALA A 39 9.07 -0.38 -5.29
N VAL A 40 8.83 0.33 -4.18
CA VAL A 40 9.36 1.67 -3.91
C VAL A 40 10.20 1.69 -2.62
N ALA A 41 10.86 0.58 -2.28
CA ALA A 41 11.66 0.46 -1.06
C ALA A 41 12.81 1.49 -0.95
N GLU A 42 13.37 1.93 -2.07
CA GLU A 42 14.46 2.92 -2.13
C GLU A 42 13.98 4.38 -1.98
N ALA A 43 12.67 4.61 -1.85
CA ALA A 43 12.13 5.94 -1.65
C ALA A 43 12.53 6.46 -0.26
N SER A 44 13.02 7.70 -0.20
CA SER A 44 13.44 8.35 1.05
C SER A 44 12.27 8.66 1.99
N CYS A 45 11.04 8.68 1.46
CA CYS A 45 9.80 8.83 2.20
C CYS A 45 8.71 8.00 1.53
N ARG A 46 7.97 7.22 2.33
CA ARG A 46 6.90 6.34 1.85
C ARG A 46 5.63 6.62 2.62
N ILE A 47 4.60 7.00 1.88
CA ILE A 47 3.26 7.28 2.41
C ILE A 47 2.30 6.38 1.67
N ALA A 48 1.31 5.82 2.36
CA ALA A 48 0.23 5.15 1.66
C ALA A 48 -1.11 5.69 2.15
N VAL A 49 -2.01 6.02 1.24
CA VAL A 49 -3.22 6.77 1.53
C VAL A 49 -4.44 5.89 1.32
N GLY A 50 -5.34 5.82 2.29
CA GLY A 50 -6.58 5.07 2.20
C GLY A 50 -7.27 4.88 3.55
N PRO A 51 -8.38 4.13 3.62
CA PRO A 51 -9.03 3.82 4.88
C PRO A 51 -8.09 3.00 5.81
N PRO A 52 -7.96 3.36 7.09
CA PRO A 52 -6.98 2.74 8.00
C PRO A 52 -7.36 1.32 8.47
N ARG A 53 -8.51 0.78 8.02
CA ARG A 53 -9.32 -0.09 8.88
C ARG A 53 -8.71 -1.44 9.28
N THR A 54 -7.71 -1.96 8.56
CA THR A 54 -7.15 -3.30 8.84
C THR A 54 -5.74 -3.55 8.27
N ARG A 55 -5.06 -2.55 7.68
CA ARG A 55 -3.81 -2.82 6.95
C ARG A 55 -2.60 -2.82 7.89
N GLN A 56 -1.77 -3.86 7.79
CA GLN A 56 -0.43 -3.83 8.37
C GLN A 56 0.50 -3.12 7.38
N LEU A 57 1.22 -2.11 7.87
CA LEU A 57 2.22 -1.37 7.11
C LEU A 57 3.62 -1.78 7.52
N PRO A 58 4.60 -1.74 6.59
CA PRO A 58 6.00 -1.72 6.96
C PRO A 58 6.28 -0.58 7.96
N PRO A 59 7.23 -0.75 8.90
CA PRO A 59 7.44 0.20 10.01
C PRO A 59 7.80 1.62 9.58
N ASP A 60 8.39 1.78 8.40
CA ASP A 60 8.86 3.06 7.85
C ASP A 60 7.84 3.71 6.89
N VAL A 61 6.64 3.14 6.75
CA VAL A 61 5.57 3.69 5.90
C VAL A 61 4.55 4.43 6.75
N VAL A 62 4.27 5.67 6.37
CA VAL A 62 3.25 6.51 7.01
C VAL A 62 1.87 6.23 6.39
N ASP A 63 0.83 6.21 7.23
CA ASP A 63 -0.58 6.04 6.85
C ASP A 63 -1.27 7.36 6.45
#